data_AF-A0A3N5J410-F1
#
_entry.id   AF-A0A3N5J410-F1
#
_cell.length_a   1.000
_cell.length_b   1.000
_cell.length_c   1.000
_cell.angle_alpha   90.00
_cell.angle_beta   90.00
_cell.angle_gamma   90.00
#
_symmetry.space_group_name_H-M   'P 1'
#
loop_
_entity.id
_entity.type
_entity.pdbx_description
1 polymer ?
#
loop_
_entity_poly.entity_id
_entity_poly.type
_entity_poly.pdbx_seq_one_letter_code
_entity_poly.pdbx_strand_id
1 'polypeptide(L)'
;MKHPIILVLFLLGCSSVLANSNFVSNPSLPYPPACAHPPIADDPVDAAPQTATFFERTIIRFDWQIGEYIELGLKAYRSRCSESDRSLIWLEFTLPTEYAGRAIEIALPRFGVALPGGETRPMQLVTEPGGWGSGLEFDREMALLVNQSQIPLVFRDSYSDGSVERKWIFLLDNLSPLSEWGIYFGRGLSAAEYNSRFSLVPLSEVMEEYEQFSIEVPATAELFPEPSSRLPLSGRHSGLWAIEGAADQGFQLSISEQVGGRADIMQGEPDLPLVIFFSQYTFDSEFRPMWLVGNVEFEPGASEITIPVARVSNGEFRGSKLAERETVGSVTLTSKNCNDLTFDYDYSALGLGAGSARMQRLFSLEIAGYDCRDYDARVEANTD
;
A
#
# COMPACT_ATOMS: atom_id res chain seq x y z
N MET A 1 -19.62 -52.13 -1.60
CA MET A 1 -19.92 -51.02 -2.53
C MET A 1 -19.15 -49.81 -2.05
N LYS A 2 -18.17 -49.34 -2.83
CA LYS A 2 -17.36 -48.15 -2.49
C LYS A 2 -18.17 -46.92 -2.88
N HIS A 3 -18.55 -46.09 -1.91
CA HIS A 3 -19.17 -44.80 -2.22
C HIS A 3 -18.09 -43.86 -2.76
N PRO A 4 -18.27 -43.24 -3.93
CA PRO A 4 -17.41 -42.15 -4.34
C PRO A 4 -17.68 -41.00 -3.37
N ILE A 5 -16.70 -40.70 -2.52
CA ILE A 5 -16.65 -39.42 -1.80
C ILE A 5 -16.43 -38.39 -2.90
N ILE A 6 -17.53 -37.78 -3.34
CA ILE A 6 -17.48 -36.57 -4.15
C ILE A 6 -16.88 -35.52 -3.22
N LEU A 7 -15.60 -35.23 -3.41
CA LEU A 7 -14.92 -34.09 -2.82
C LEU A 7 -15.55 -32.85 -3.47
N VAL A 8 -16.69 -32.42 -2.95
CA VAL A 8 -17.22 -31.09 -3.23
C VAL A 8 -16.20 -30.15 -2.61
N LEU A 9 -15.27 -29.64 -3.42
CA LEU A 9 -14.55 -28.43 -3.10
C LEU A 9 -15.62 -27.37 -2.87
N PHE A 10 -15.94 -27.16 -1.60
CA PHE A 10 -16.40 -25.87 -1.16
C PHE A 10 -15.26 -24.91 -1.50
N LEU A 11 -15.33 -24.35 -2.70
CA LEU A 11 -14.99 -22.96 -2.95
C LEU A 11 -15.88 -22.15 -1.99
N LEU A 12 -15.57 -22.22 -0.70
CA LEU A 12 -15.81 -21.14 0.21
C LEU A 12 -14.97 -20.02 -0.38
N GLY A 13 -15.56 -19.30 -1.34
CA GLY A 13 -15.34 -17.87 -1.38
C GLY A 13 -15.46 -17.47 0.07
N CYS A 14 -14.33 -17.11 0.69
CA CYS A 14 -14.32 -16.45 1.96
C CYS A 14 -15.42 -15.41 1.83
N SER A 15 -16.52 -15.61 2.56
CA SER A 15 -17.47 -14.57 2.81
C SER A 15 -16.60 -13.43 3.27
N SER A 16 -16.44 -12.42 2.42
CA SER A 16 -15.89 -11.14 2.80
C SER A 16 -16.72 -10.74 4.00
N VAL A 17 -16.17 -10.97 5.20
CA VAL A 17 -16.53 -10.19 6.38
C VAL A 17 -16.54 -8.78 5.84
N LEU A 18 -17.69 -8.11 5.97
CA LEU A 18 -17.95 -6.77 5.46
C LEU A 18 -16.87 -5.80 5.95
N ALA A 19 -15.72 -5.79 5.30
CA ALA A 19 -14.87 -4.64 5.18
C ALA A 19 -15.68 -3.73 4.26
N ASN A 20 -16.31 -2.71 4.85
CA ASN A 20 -16.89 -1.59 4.14
C ASN A 20 -15.77 -0.73 3.49
N SER A 21 -14.82 -1.36 2.81
CA SER A 21 -13.88 -0.70 1.93
C SER A 21 -14.41 -0.83 0.51
N ASN A 22 -15.44 -0.05 0.20
CA ASN A 22 -15.89 0.22 -1.16
C ASN A 22 -14.84 1.07 -1.87
N PHE A 23 -13.77 0.41 -2.19
CA PHE A 23 -12.73 0.88 -3.07
C PHE A 23 -13.27 0.76 -4.50
N VAL A 24 -13.71 1.89 -5.07
CA VAL A 24 -14.03 1.94 -6.50
C VAL A 24 -12.74 2.33 -7.22
N SER A 25 -12.28 1.55 -8.20
CA SER A 25 -11.33 2.07 -9.19
C SER A 25 -12.00 3.21 -9.91
N ASN A 26 -11.72 4.42 -9.49
CA ASN A 26 -11.97 5.54 -10.36
C ASN A 26 -10.73 5.69 -11.26
N PRO A 27 -10.81 5.34 -12.55
CA PRO A 27 -9.68 5.46 -13.47
C PRO A 27 -9.24 6.91 -13.71
N SER A 28 -10.03 7.89 -13.24
CA SER A 28 -9.65 9.29 -13.21
C SER A 28 -8.87 9.68 -11.97
N LEU A 29 -8.52 8.74 -11.08
CA LEU A 29 -7.66 9.05 -9.92
C LEU A 29 -6.25 9.42 -10.40
N PRO A 30 -5.63 10.43 -9.76
CA PRO A 30 -4.34 10.96 -10.17
C PRO A 30 -3.20 9.94 -10.06
N TYR A 31 -3.35 8.98 -9.15
CA TYR A 31 -2.41 7.89 -8.93
C TYR A 31 -3.17 6.56 -8.80
N PRO A 32 -2.51 5.42 -9.07
CA PRO A 32 -3.08 4.10 -8.86
C PRO A 32 -3.23 3.83 -7.35
N PRO A 33 -4.39 3.40 -6.87
CA PRO A 33 -4.58 3.01 -5.47
C PRO A 33 -3.67 1.87 -5.02
N ALA A 34 -3.04 1.15 -5.96
CA ALA A 34 -2.04 0.13 -5.68
C ALA A 34 -0.68 0.68 -5.25
N CYS A 35 -0.39 1.96 -5.48
CA CYS A 35 0.85 2.58 -5.05
C CYS A 35 0.82 3.07 -3.60
N ALA A 36 -0.34 3.02 -2.97
CA ALA A 36 -0.73 3.62 -1.69
C ALA A 36 0.01 3.14 -0.43
N HIS A 37 1.22 2.60 -0.55
CA HIS A 37 2.01 2.20 0.61
C HIS A 37 2.99 3.33 0.96
N PRO A 38 3.17 3.64 2.26
CA PRO A 38 4.27 4.50 2.68
C PRO A 38 5.58 4.03 2.03
N PRO A 39 6.49 4.95 1.71
CA PRO A 39 7.77 4.56 1.15
C PRO A 39 8.50 3.59 2.07
N ILE A 40 8.81 2.39 1.56
CA ILE A 40 9.73 1.50 2.24
C ILE A 40 11.16 1.97 1.98
N ALA A 41 12.07 1.69 2.92
CA ALA A 41 13.51 1.79 2.70
C ALA A 41 13.87 1.12 1.36
N ASP A 42 14.82 1.71 0.60
CA ASP A 42 15.13 1.26 -0.76
C ASP A 42 15.26 -0.28 -0.85
N ASP A 43 14.51 -0.89 -1.78
CA ASP A 43 14.57 -2.34 -2.04
C ASP A 43 16.02 -2.70 -2.37
N PRO A 44 16.71 -3.55 -1.59
CA PRO A 44 18.11 -3.89 -1.84
C PRO A 44 18.33 -4.56 -3.20
N VAL A 45 17.27 -5.04 -3.85
CA VAL A 45 17.31 -5.68 -5.16
C VAL A 45 17.19 -4.66 -6.30
N ASP A 46 16.50 -3.53 -6.11
CA ASP A 46 16.37 -2.49 -7.13
C ASP A 46 17.40 -1.38 -6.89
N ALA A 47 18.34 -1.21 -7.81
CA ALA A 47 19.37 -0.17 -7.70
C ALA A 47 18.80 1.25 -7.89
N ALA A 48 17.57 1.38 -8.39
CA ALA A 48 16.91 2.67 -8.57
C ALA A 48 16.23 3.13 -7.27
N PRO A 49 16.36 4.42 -6.90
CA PRO A 49 15.72 4.94 -5.69
C PRO A 49 14.19 4.87 -5.82
N GLN A 50 13.53 4.34 -4.80
CA GLN A 50 12.07 4.23 -4.75
C GLN A 50 11.41 5.56 -4.34
N THR A 51 12.19 6.43 -3.71
CA THR A 51 11.76 7.77 -3.33
C THR A 51 12.73 8.85 -3.80
N ALA A 52 12.21 10.05 -4.01
CA ALA A 52 13.02 11.21 -4.34
C ALA A 52 12.49 12.44 -3.62
N THR A 53 13.30 12.97 -2.70
CA THR A 53 13.01 14.21 -1.99
C THR A 53 13.28 15.39 -2.91
N PHE A 54 12.32 16.31 -3.02
CA PHE A 54 12.43 17.48 -3.90
C PHE A 54 12.20 18.80 -3.14
N PHE A 55 11.78 18.74 -1.87
CA PHE A 55 11.63 19.91 -1.03
C PHE A 55 11.86 19.56 0.43
N GLU A 56 12.59 20.41 1.13
CA GLU A 56 12.81 20.31 2.57
C GLU A 56 13.01 21.71 3.15
N ARG A 57 12.23 22.08 4.15
CA ARG A 57 12.28 23.40 4.78
C ARG A 57 11.65 23.36 6.17
N THR A 58 12.14 24.20 7.07
CA THR A 58 11.40 24.57 8.29
C THR A 58 10.31 25.59 7.96
N ILE A 59 9.09 25.32 8.41
CA ILE A 59 7.93 26.21 8.34
C ILE A 59 7.51 26.62 9.75
N ILE A 60 6.87 27.79 9.89
CA ILE A 60 6.41 28.29 11.19
C ILE A 60 4.91 28.08 11.31
N ARG A 61 4.42 27.47 12.39
CA ARG A 61 2.98 27.29 12.62
C ARG A 61 2.57 27.66 14.04
N PHE A 62 1.36 28.19 14.17
CA PHE A 62 0.79 28.55 15.46
C PHE A 62 0.28 27.30 16.17
N ASP A 63 0.76 27.07 17.37
CA ASP A 63 0.25 26.05 18.29
C ASP A 63 -0.82 26.67 19.19
N TRP A 64 -2.07 26.28 18.98
CA TRP A 64 -3.24 26.78 19.70
C TRP A 64 -3.28 26.38 21.17
N GLN A 65 -2.57 25.32 21.57
CA GLN A 65 -2.52 24.88 22.97
C GLN A 65 -1.70 25.82 23.83
N ILE A 66 -0.57 26.29 23.31
CA ILE A 66 0.38 27.13 24.06
C ILE A 66 0.31 28.61 23.66
N GLY A 67 -0.32 28.94 22.52
CA GLY A 67 -0.44 30.30 22.03
C GLY A 67 0.87 30.86 21.47
N GLU A 68 1.75 30.00 20.94
CA GLU A 68 3.06 30.37 20.40
C GLU A 68 3.22 29.84 18.97
N TYR A 69 4.11 30.49 18.21
CA TYR A 69 4.56 29.98 16.92
C TYR A 69 5.72 29.02 17.13
N ILE A 70 5.64 27.84 16.53
CA ILE A 70 6.68 26.81 16.61
C ILE A 70 7.20 26.47 15.20
N GLU A 71 8.42 25.96 15.18
CA GLU A 71 9.06 25.44 13.97
C GLU A 71 8.64 24.00 13.70
N LEU A 72 8.28 23.70 12.44
CA LEU A 72 8.03 22.35 11.95
C LEU A 72 8.92 22.09 10.74
N GLY A 73 9.58 20.94 10.70
CA GLY A 73 10.18 20.44 9.47
C GLY A 73 9.09 20.06 8.49
N LEU A 74 9.19 20.50 7.24
CA LEU A 74 8.35 20.07 6.13
C LEU A 74 9.25 19.49 5.05
N LYS A 75 9.06 18.21 4.76
CA LYS A 75 9.73 17.49 3.68
C LYS A 75 8.67 17.03 2.68
N ALA A 76 8.91 17.28 1.39
CA ALA A 76 8.08 16.73 0.32
C ALA A 76 8.92 15.86 -0.61
N TYR A 77 8.38 14.70 -0.95
CA TYR A 77 9.06 13.70 -1.77
C TYR A 77 8.06 12.93 -2.62
N ARG A 78 8.54 12.38 -3.74
CA ARG A 78 7.75 11.44 -4.55
C ARG A 78 8.14 10.02 -4.17
N SER A 79 7.18 9.10 -4.14
CA SER A 79 7.46 7.66 -4.22
C SER A 79 7.02 7.13 -5.58
N ARG A 80 7.88 6.32 -6.19
CA ARG A 80 7.61 5.71 -7.49
C ARG A 80 6.48 4.69 -7.37
N CYS A 81 5.60 4.66 -8.36
CA CYS A 81 4.69 3.54 -8.57
C CYS A 81 5.32 2.46 -9.44
N SER A 82 4.77 1.27 -9.35
CA SER A 82 5.01 0.23 -10.35
C SER A 82 4.63 0.59 -11.78
N GLU A 83 3.50 1.27 -11.94
CA GLU A 83 3.03 1.75 -13.23
C GLU A 83 3.97 2.86 -13.73
N SER A 84 4.37 2.77 -15.00
CA SER A 84 5.21 3.77 -15.64
C SER A 84 4.57 5.16 -15.55
N ASP A 85 5.39 6.18 -15.31
CA ASP A 85 4.95 7.57 -15.18
C ASP A 85 3.91 7.84 -14.08
N ARG A 86 3.76 6.91 -13.11
CA ARG A 86 2.92 7.11 -11.93
C ARG A 86 3.77 7.26 -10.67
N SER A 87 3.32 8.11 -9.76
CA SER A 87 3.93 8.28 -8.45
C SER A 87 2.92 8.79 -7.44
N LEU A 88 3.32 8.76 -6.17
CA LEU A 88 2.66 9.46 -5.08
C LEU A 88 3.50 10.65 -4.65
N ILE A 89 2.84 11.71 -4.16
CA ILE A 89 3.50 12.87 -3.56
C ILE A 89 3.19 12.88 -2.07
N TRP A 90 4.23 12.78 -1.26
CA TRP A 90 4.13 12.74 0.19
C TRP A 90 4.60 14.05 0.81
N LEU A 91 3.97 14.43 1.91
CA LEU A 91 4.35 15.52 2.78
C LEU A 91 4.59 14.96 4.18
N GLU A 92 5.84 15.00 4.63
CA GLU A 92 6.27 14.65 5.97
C GLU A 92 6.42 15.93 6.79
N PHE A 93 5.72 16.00 7.91
CA PHE A 93 5.84 17.05 8.91
C PHE A 93 6.56 16.49 10.13
N THR A 94 7.59 17.20 10.57
CA THR A 94 8.48 16.74 11.62
C THR A 94 8.51 17.75 12.75
N LEU A 95 8.13 17.30 13.94
CA LEU A 95 8.19 18.11 15.15
C LEU A 95 9.60 18.02 15.75
N PRO A 96 10.27 19.17 15.98
CA PRO A 96 11.53 19.19 16.69
C PRO A 96 11.45 18.50 18.06
N THR A 97 12.52 17.82 18.44
CA THR A 97 12.59 17.02 19.67
C THR A 97 12.34 17.82 20.94
N GLU A 98 12.59 19.14 20.94
CA GLU A 98 12.27 20.06 22.03
C GLU A 98 10.77 20.17 22.34
N TYR A 99 9.90 19.76 21.41
CA TYR A 99 8.44 19.68 21.59
C TYR A 99 7.92 18.24 21.74
N ALA A 100 8.78 17.21 21.65
CA ALA A 100 8.39 15.78 21.64
C ALA A 100 7.66 15.29 22.92
N GLY A 101 7.67 16.06 24.00
CA GLY A 101 6.93 15.78 25.24
C GLY A 101 5.62 16.56 25.41
N ARG A 102 5.27 17.46 24.48
CA ARG A 102 4.16 18.41 24.63
C ARG A 102 2.90 17.94 23.92
N ALA A 103 1.73 18.40 24.40
CA ALA A 103 0.52 18.41 23.60
C ALA A 103 0.59 19.63 22.68
N ILE A 104 0.34 19.43 21.40
CA ILE A 104 0.38 20.51 20.40
C ILE A 104 -0.92 20.46 19.60
N GLU A 105 -1.44 21.61 19.20
CA GLU A 105 -2.59 21.69 18.32
C GLU A 105 -2.26 22.69 17.22
N ILE A 106 -2.03 22.15 16.02
CA ILE A 106 -1.49 22.94 14.92
C ILE A 106 -2.37 22.73 13.70
N ALA A 107 -2.74 23.83 13.06
CA ALA A 107 -3.35 23.79 11.74
C ALA A 107 -2.26 23.52 10.69
N LEU A 108 -2.36 22.39 10.00
CA LEU A 108 -1.46 22.09 8.88
C LEU A 108 -1.81 22.98 7.69
N PRO A 109 -0.83 23.38 6.86
CA PRO A 109 -1.12 24.14 5.67
C PRO A 109 -2.06 23.37 4.72
N ARG A 110 -3.09 24.07 4.25
CA ARG A 110 -3.84 23.65 3.07
C ARG A 110 -2.99 23.94 1.85
N PHE A 111 -3.06 23.07 0.84
CA PHE A 111 -2.29 23.25 -0.39
C PHE A 111 -3.20 23.31 -1.61
N GLY A 112 -2.73 24.02 -2.63
CA GLY A 112 -3.32 24.01 -3.96
C GLY A 112 -2.26 23.97 -5.03
N VAL A 113 -2.61 23.42 -6.19
CA VAL A 113 -1.76 23.42 -7.38
C VAL A 113 -2.01 24.68 -8.19
N ALA A 114 -0.98 25.51 -8.34
CA ALA A 114 -1.00 26.67 -9.20
C ALA A 114 -0.80 26.23 -10.66
N LEU A 115 -1.82 26.44 -11.48
CA LEU A 115 -1.81 26.07 -12.90
C LEU A 115 -1.34 27.22 -13.79
N PRO A 116 -0.83 26.91 -15.00
CA PRO A 116 -0.59 27.92 -16.03
C PRO A 116 -1.88 28.68 -16.32
N GLY A 117 -1.94 29.96 -15.97
CA GLY A 117 -3.15 30.79 -16.08
C GLY A 117 -3.63 31.40 -14.76
N GLY A 118 -3.00 31.06 -13.64
CA GLY A 118 -3.30 31.65 -12.32
C GLY A 118 -4.49 31.03 -11.60
N GLU A 119 -5.11 29.99 -12.18
CA GLU A 119 -6.07 29.14 -11.47
C GLU A 119 -5.32 28.28 -10.44
N THR A 120 -5.86 28.19 -9.23
CA THR A 120 -5.34 27.30 -8.19
C THR A 120 -6.38 26.22 -7.91
N ARG A 121 -5.97 24.94 -8.00
CA ARG A 121 -6.82 23.81 -7.66
C ARG A 121 -6.48 23.28 -6.27
N PRO A 122 -7.43 23.23 -5.32
CA PRO A 122 -7.14 22.77 -3.97
C PRO A 122 -6.79 21.27 -3.95
N MET A 123 -5.90 20.90 -3.05
CA MET A 123 -5.45 19.54 -2.79
C MET A 123 -5.76 19.17 -1.34
N GLN A 124 -5.88 17.88 -1.07
CA GLN A 124 -6.14 17.36 0.27
C GLN A 124 -4.91 16.63 0.81
N LEU A 125 -4.65 16.77 2.11
CA LEU A 125 -3.74 15.91 2.84
C LEU A 125 -4.54 14.75 3.41
N VAL A 126 -4.17 13.52 3.05
CA VAL A 126 -4.84 12.30 3.52
C VAL A 126 -3.81 11.33 4.11
N THR A 127 -4.18 10.61 5.16
CA THR A 127 -3.32 9.56 5.73
C THR A 127 -3.37 8.27 4.91
N GLU A 128 -4.48 8.06 4.19
CA GLU A 128 -4.71 6.90 3.32
C GLU A 128 -5.40 7.34 2.03
N PRO A 129 -5.06 6.74 0.87
CA PRO A 129 -5.55 7.24 -0.41
C PRO A 129 -7.00 6.84 -0.66
N GLY A 130 -7.84 7.76 -1.15
CA GLY A 130 -9.25 7.46 -1.45
C GLY A 130 -10.11 7.07 -0.25
N GLY A 131 -9.68 7.35 0.98
CA GLY A 131 -10.45 7.04 2.19
C GLY A 131 -11.82 7.74 2.18
N TRP A 132 -12.93 7.00 2.13
CA TRP A 132 -14.29 7.54 2.16
C TRP A 132 -14.66 8.28 3.45
N GLY A 133 -13.83 8.21 4.50
CA GLY A 133 -13.99 9.00 5.74
C GLY A 133 -13.56 10.46 5.63
N SER A 134 -13.48 11.01 4.42
CA SER A 134 -12.85 12.32 4.15
C SER A 134 -13.73 13.55 4.16
N GLY A 135 -15.04 13.37 4.08
CA GLY A 135 -15.96 14.43 3.65
C GLY A 135 -16.19 15.56 4.65
N LEU A 136 -15.70 15.44 5.89
CA LEU A 136 -15.83 16.49 6.89
C LEU A 136 -14.52 17.29 6.96
N GLU A 137 -14.50 18.44 6.29
CA GLU A 137 -13.40 19.43 6.27
C GLU A 137 -12.84 19.74 7.67
N PHE A 138 -13.68 19.64 8.72
CA PHE A 138 -13.33 20.04 10.08
C PHE A 138 -12.41 19.07 10.85
N ASP A 139 -12.45 17.76 10.59
CA ASP A 139 -11.65 16.78 11.36
C ASP A 139 -10.21 16.64 10.83
N ARG A 140 -9.87 17.29 9.70
CA ARG A 140 -8.61 17.10 8.97
C ARG A 140 -7.67 18.29 9.04
N GLU A 141 -8.23 19.49 9.13
CA GLU A 141 -7.47 20.75 9.16
C GLU A 141 -7.02 21.10 10.57
N MET A 142 -7.73 20.60 11.58
CA MET A 142 -7.20 20.44 12.93
C MET A 142 -6.73 19.00 13.07
N ALA A 143 -5.49 18.72 12.70
CA ALA A 143 -4.78 17.63 13.33
C ALA A 143 -4.65 18.00 14.82
N LEU A 144 -5.68 17.63 15.60
CA LEU A 144 -5.64 17.65 17.05
C LEU A 144 -4.59 16.61 17.45
N LEU A 145 -3.33 17.04 17.49
CA LEU A 145 -2.18 16.26 17.89
C LEU A 145 -2.13 16.19 19.42
N VAL A 146 -3.23 15.68 19.98
CA VAL A 146 -3.44 15.59 21.42
C VAL A 146 -2.49 14.53 21.97
N ASN A 147 -1.60 14.96 22.86
CA ASN A 147 -0.85 14.04 23.71
C ASN A 147 -1.85 13.17 24.48
N GLN A 148 -1.71 11.84 24.41
CA GLN A 148 -2.48 10.80 25.11
C GLN A 148 -2.42 10.89 26.66
N SER A 149 -2.11 12.04 27.25
CA SER A 149 -2.14 12.25 28.70
C SER A 149 -3.53 12.10 29.35
N GLN A 150 -4.60 11.90 28.56
CA GLN A 150 -5.93 11.52 29.04
C GLN A 150 -6.20 10.00 29.05
N ILE A 151 -5.26 9.15 28.63
CA ILE A 151 -5.37 7.71 28.89
C ILE A 151 -5.04 7.46 30.38
N PRO A 152 -5.87 6.73 31.14
CA PRO A 152 -5.67 6.51 32.57
C PRO A 152 -4.26 6.03 32.92
N LEU A 153 -3.71 6.61 34.00
CA LEU A 153 -2.36 6.54 34.59
C LEU A 153 -1.71 5.15 34.80
N VAL A 154 -2.24 4.06 34.26
CA VAL A 154 -1.77 2.69 34.55
C VAL A 154 -0.59 2.25 33.66
N PHE A 155 -0.19 3.03 32.65
CA PHE A 155 0.92 2.70 31.74
C PHE A 155 2.09 3.71 31.74
N ARG A 156 2.25 4.50 32.82
CA ARG A 156 3.23 5.61 32.84
C ARG A 156 4.69 5.22 33.09
N ASP A 157 4.98 3.99 33.51
CA ASP A 157 6.31 3.63 34.04
C ASP A 157 7.24 2.91 33.06
N SER A 158 6.89 2.76 31.77
CA SER A 158 7.74 2.07 30.78
C SER A 158 8.20 2.90 29.58
N TYR A 159 7.81 4.17 29.46
CA TYR A 159 8.32 5.04 28.39
C TYR A 159 9.55 5.80 28.86
N SER A 160 10.71 5.18 28.67
CA SER A 160 12.03 5.77 28.90
C SER A 160 12.27 6.97 27.98
N ASP A 161 12.54 8.14 28.59
CA ASP A 161 13.49 9.23 28.28
C ASP A 161 14.16 9.32 26.88
N GLY A 162 13.45 8.97 25.81
CA GLY A 162 13.89 9.13 24.44
C GLY A 162 13.21 10.33 23.81
N SER A 163 13.99 11.32 23.41
CA SER A 163 13.60 12.42 22.53
C SER A 163 13.23 11.89 21.14
N VAL A 164 12.11 11.16 21.02
CA VAL A 164 11.67 10.62 19.74
C VAL A 164 11.10 11.77 18.92
N GLU A 165 11.77 12.07 17.81
CA GLU A 165 11.27 12.98 16.79
C GLU A 165 9.88 12.51 16.34
N ARG A 166 8.87 13.38 16.41
CA ARG A 166 7.51 13.02 15.98
C ARG A 166 7.36 13.37 14.51
N LYS A 167 6.89 12.42 13.71
CA LYS A 167 6.67 12.58 12.27
C LYS A 167 5.23 12.29 11.92
N TRP A 168 4.69 13.07 10.99
CA TRP A 168 3.38 12.84 10.37
C TRP A 168 3.54 12.83 8.87
N ILE A 169 3.08 11.77 8.22
CA ILE A 169 3.20 11.59 6.78
C ILE A 169 1.80 11.65 6.19
N PHE A 170 1.62 12.51 5.20
CA PHE A 170 0.37 12.66 4.45
C PHE A 170 0.63 12.45 2.97
N LEU A 171 -0.31 11.79 2.30
CA LEU A 171 -0.40 11.79 0.85
C LEU A 171 -1.10 13.07 0.38
N LEU A 172 -0.57 13.68 -0.68
CA LEU A 172 -1.24 14.74 -1.42
C LEU A 172 -2.26 14.14 -2.40
N ASP A 173 -3.53 14.29 -2.08
CA ASP A 173 -4.65 13.76 -2.85
C ASP A 173 -5.44 14.86 -3.57
N ASN A 174 -6.11 14.49 -4.66
CA ASN A 174 -7.10 15.36 -5.28
C ASN A 174 -8.34 15.45 -4.39
N LEU A 175 -8.90 16.64 -4.25
CA LEU A 175 -10.28 16.75 -3.80
C LEU A 175 -11.18 16.03 -4.79
N SER A 176 -11.84 14.97 -4.33
CA SER A 176 -12.84 14.27 -5.13
C SER A 176 -13.94 15.28 -5.50
N PRO A 177 -14.38 15.33 -6.77
CA PRO A 177 -15.43 16.26 -7.21
C PRO A 177 -16.79 16.01 -6.56
N LEU A 178 -16.93 14.95 -5.76
CA LEU A 178 -18.13 14.65 -4.99
C LEU A 178 -18.08 15.35 -3.63
N SER A 179 -18.42 16.64 -3.60
CA SER A 179 -19.02 17.18 -2.38
C SER A 179 -20.35 16.45 -2.15
N GLU A 180 -20.69 16.11 -0.90
CA GLU A 180 -22.01 15.54 -0.52
C GLU A 180 -23.18 16.39 -1.04
N TRP A 181 -22.91 17.65 -1.39
CA TRP A 181 -23.87 18.63 -1.88
C TRP A 181 -23.98 18.70 -3.41
N GLY A 182 -23.23 17.90 -4.17
CA GLY A 182 -23.28 17.90 -5.65
C GLY A 182 -22.78 19.20 -6.30
N ILE A 183 -22.09 20.05 -5.53
CA ILE A 183 -21.47 21.28 -6.02
C ILE A 183 -20.07 20.91 -6.50
N TYR A 184 -19.88 20.99 -7.82
CA TYR A 184 -18.60 20.74 -8.50
C TYR A 184 -17.58 21.82 -8.13
N PHE A 185 -16.73 21.55 -7.15
CA PHE A 185 -15.54 22.35 -6.91
C PHE A 185 -14.43 21.94 -7.89
N GLY A 186 -14.58 22.33 -9.15
CA GLY A 186 -13.55 22.15 -10.18
C GLY A 186 -13.26 20.69 -10.56
N ARG A 187 -12.48 20.53 -11.64
CA ARG A 187 -11.93 19.23 -12.04
C ARG A 187 -10.64 19.03 -11.25
N GLY A 188 -10.52 17.98 -10.45
CA GLY A 188 -9.23 17.57 -9.86
C GLY A 188 -8.17 17.33 -10.94
N LEU A 189 -6.91 17.15 -10.55
CA LEU A 189 -5.84 16.85 -11.51
C LEU A 189 -6.12 15.51 -12.21
N SER A 190 -6.03 15.47 -13.53
CA SER A 190 -5.88 14.20 -14.24
C SER A 190 -4.58 13.50 -13.82
N ALA A 191 -4.47 12.20 -14.07
CA ALA A 191 -3.24 11.46 -13.82
C ALA A 191 -2.03 12.09 -14.53
N ALA A 192 -2.20 12.56 -15.77
CA ALA A 192 -1.14 13.24 -16.51
C ALA A 192 -0.72 14.56 -15.83
N GLU A 193 -1.68 15.38 -15.36
CA GLU A 193 -1.39 16.62 -14.65
C GLU A 193 -0.67 16.35 -13.31
N TYR A 194 -1.13 15.36 -12.51
CA TYR A 194 -0.52 15.01 -11.22
C TYR A 194 0.92 14.47 -11.35
N ASN A 195 1.20 13.76 -12.43
CA ASN A 195 2.54 13.20 -12.70
C ASN A 195 3.43 14.17 -13.49
N SER A 196 2.90 15.32 -13.90
CA SER A 196 3.68 16.40 -14.52
C SER A 196 4.32 17.32 -13.48
N ARG A 197 5.11 18.29 -13.97
CA ARG A 197 5.70 19.35 -13.13
C ARG A 197 4.66 20.41 -12.82
N PHE A 198 4.56 20.81 -11.56
CA PHE A 198 3.68 21.91 -11.13
C PHE A 198 4.18 22.59 -9.85
N SER A 199 3.59 23.72 -9.49
CA SER A 199 3.87 24.41 -8.23
C SER A 199 2.75 24.17 -7.23
N LEU A 200 3.10 23.63 -6.06
CA LEU A 200 2.21 23.55 -4.91
C LEU A 200 2.37 24.82 -4.08
N VAL A 201 1.26 25.48 -3.78
CA VAL A 201 1.22 26.72 -3.00
C VAL A 201 0.32 26.54 -1.78
N PRO A 202 0.69 27.09 -0.60
CA PRO A 202 -0.19 27.08 0.55
C PRO A 202 -1.40 27.98 0.27
N LEU A 203 -2.59 27.47 0.58
CA LEU A 203 -3.82 28.25 0.55
C LEU A 203 -3.95 28.96 1.90
N SER A 204 -3.73 30.28 1.92
CA SER A 204 -3.96 31.09 3.11
C SER A 204 -5.43 31.44 3.24
N GLU A 205 -6.08 31.01 4.31
CA GLU A 205 -7.45 31.43 4.66
C GLU A 205 -7.46 32.59 5.67
N VAL A 206 -6.34 32.83 6.36
CA VAL A 206 -6.29 33.76 7.50
C VAL A 206 -5.13 34.73 7.33
N MET A 207 -5.39 35.79 6.55
CA MET A 207 -5.05 37.22 6.71
C MET A 207 -3.71 37.72 7.27
N GLU A 208 -2.72 36.91 7.64
CA GLU A 208 -1.40 37.43 8.02
C GLU A 208 -0.32 36.97 7.03
N GLU A 209 0.54 37.91 6.64
CA GLU A 209 1.58 37.86 5.59
C GLU A 209 2.66 36.77 5.77
N TYR A 210 2.48 35.84 6.69
CA TYR A 210 3.54 34.99 7.16
C TYR A 210 3.61 33.69 6.35
N GLU A 211 4.59 33.70 5.46
CA GLU A 211 5.10 32.61 4.61
C GLU A 211 4.30 32.28 3.35
N GLN A 212 4.41 33.17 2.36
CA GLN A 212 4.30 32.76 0.97
C GLN A 212 5.55 31.94 0.59
N PHE A 213 5.39 30.62 0.48
CA PHE A 213 6.36 29.75 -0.16
C PHE A 213 5.68 28.97 -1.27
N SER A 214 6.44 28.51 -2.24
CA SER A 214 5.99 27.54 -3.23
C SER A 214 6.90 26.32 -3.17
N ILE A 215 6.30 25.16 -3.42
CA ILE A 215 7.02 23.91 -3.58
C ILE A 215 6.95 23.58 -5.07
N GLU A 216 8.10 23.56 -5.73
CA GLU A 216 8.18 23.05 -7.09
C GLU A 216 8.14 21.52 -7.04
N VAL A 217 7.05 20.95 -7.54
CA VAL A 217 6.88 19.50 -7.65
C VAL A 217 7.40 19.07 -9.02
N PRO A 218 8.53 18.34 -9.11
CA PRO A 218 9.06 17.83 -10.37
C PRO A 218 8.12 16.79 -10.98
N ALA A 219 8.24 16.54 -12.28
CA ALA A 219 7.49 15.49 -12.95
C ALA A 219 8.00 14.11 -12.52
N THR A 220 7.12 13.10 -12.55
CA THR A 220 7.50 11.70 -12.25
C THR A 220 8.68 11.25 -13.12
N ALA A 221 8.61 11.48 -14.43
CA ALA A 221 9.64 11.08 -15.38
C ALA A 221 11.00 11.80 -15.18
N GLU A 222 11.03 12.94 -14.50
CA GLU A 222 12.29 13.64 -14.19
C GLU A 222 13.03 12.98 -13.02
N LEU A 223 12.28 12.47 -12.02
CA LEU A 223 12.83 11.79 -10.86
C LEU A 223 13.03 10.29 -11.11
N PHE A 224 12.17 9.72 -11.94
CA PHE A 224 12.05 8.30 -12.20
C PHE A 224 11.96 8.05 -13.72
N PRO A 225 13.06 8.26 -14.48
CA PRO A 225 13.04 8.21 -15.94
C PRO A 225 12.83 6.78 -16.49
N GLU A 226 13.18 5.78 -15.70
CA GLU A 226 12.98 4.37 -16.06
C GLU A 226 11.78 3.81 -15.28
N PRO A 227 10.91 3.00 -15.90
CA PRO A 227 9.83 2.32 -15.18
C PRO A 227 10.39 1.42 -14.08
N SER A 228 9.61 1.20 -13.01
CA SER A 228 9.97 0.16 -12.04
C SER A 228 10.02 -1.19 -12.76
N SER A 229 11.11 -1.92 -12.59
CA SER A 229 11.23 -3.25 -13.21
C SER A 229 10.41 -4.33 -12.48
N ARG A 230 9.97 -4.02 -11.25
CA ARG A 230 9.26 -4.95 -10.37
C ARG A 230 8.18 -4.25 -9.56
N LEU A 231 7.22 -5.05 -9.12
CA LEU A 231 6.09 -4.64 -8.29
C LEU A 231 6.27 -5.16 -6.87
N PRO A 232 6.16 -4.33 -5.82
CA PRO A 232 6.05 -4.86 -4.47
C PRO A 232 4.92 -5.87 -4.34
N LEU A 233 5.18 -6.99 -3.68
CA LEU A 233 4.15 -7.96 -3.33
C LEU A 233 3.23 -7.36 -2.26
N SER A 234 1.93 -7.57 -2.44
CA SER A 234 0.86 -6.97 -1.63
C SER A 234 -0.40 -7.82 -1.69
N GLY A 235 -1.41 -7.48 -0.89
CA GLY A 235 -2.71 -8.16 -0.86
C GLY A 235 -3.35 -8.32 -2.24
N ARG A 236 -3.00 -7.44 -3.18
CA ARG A 236 -3.46 -7.45 -4.59
C ARG A 236 -3.01 -8.65 -5.40
N HIS A 237 -1.92 -9.31 -5.01
CA HIS A 237 -1.45 -10.54 -5.66
C HIS A 237 -2.15 -11.80 -5.13
N SER A 238 -2.99 -11.67 -4.10
CA SER A 238 -3.82 -12.77 -3.57
C SER A 238 -4.82 -13.25 -4.62
N GLY A 239 -4.95 -14.56 -4.84
CA GLY A 239 -5.93 -15.09 -5.77
C GLY A 239 -5.60 -16.49 -6.23
N LEU A 240 -6.34 -16.92 -7.27
CA LEU A 240 -6.07 -18.17 -7.96
C LEU A 240 -5.19 -17.94 -9.19
N TRP A 241 -4.16 -18.75 -9.30
CA TRP A 241 -3.15 -18.66 -10.34
C TRP A 241 -2.94 -20.01 -11.02
N ALA A 242 -2.47 -19.97 -12.25
CA ALA A 242 -2.12 -21.13 -13.05
C ALA A 242 -0.79 -20.90 -13.77
N ILE A 243 -0.13 -21.99 -14.15
CA ILE A 243 1.08 -21.96 -14.97
C ILE A 243 0.71 -22.41 -16.39
N GLU A 244 1.20 -21.68 -17.39
CA GLU A 244 1.01 -22.06 -18.78
C GLU A 244 1.63 -23.45 -19.03
N GLY A 245 0.84 -24.37 -19.61
CA GLY A 245 1.26 -25.76 -19.85
C GLY A 245 1.02 -26.73 -18.69
N ALA A 246 0.53 -26.27 -17.53
CA ALA A 246 0.20 -27.11 -16.37
C ALA A 246 -1.27 -26.93 -15.93
N ALA A 247 -2.20 -27.17 -16.87
CA ALA A 247 -3.63 -26.88 -16.69
C ALA A 247 -4.33 -27.76 -15.63
N ASP A 248 -3.71 -28.85 -15.22
CA ASP A 248 -4.16 -29.76 -14.17
C ASP A 248 -3.62 -29.41 -12.77
N GLN A 249 -2.86 -28.32 -12.67
CA GLN A 249 -2.32 -27.78 -11.43
C GLN A 249 -2.93 -26.41 -11.14
N GLY A 250 -3.04 -26.08 -9.86
CA GLY A 250 -3.63 -24.82 -9.42
C GLY A 250 -2.93 -24.27 -8.20
N PHE A 251 -2.85 -22.95 -8.13
CA PHE A 251 -2.18 -22.22 -7.06
C PHE A 251 -3.17 -21.27 -6.41
N GLN A 252 -3.09 -21.15 -5.09
CA GLN A 252 -3.77 -20.11 -4.33
C GLN A 252 -2.73 -19.32 -3.54
N LEU A 253 -2.70 -18.02 -3.77
CA LEU A 253 -1.93 -17.06 -2.99
C LEU A 253 -2.88 -16.26 -2.12
N SER A 254 -2.51 -16.02 -0.87
CA SER A 254 -3.21 -15.10 0.02
C SER A 254 -2.16 -14.29 0.77
N ILE A 255 -2.07 -13.01 0.49
CA ILE A 255 -1.20 -12.06 1.18
C ILE A 255 -2.07 -11.29 2.16
N SER A 256 -1.74 -11.42 3.44
CA SER A 256 -2.34 -10.67 4.53
C SER A 256 -1.49 -9.44 4.77
N GLU A 257 -2.06 -8.29 4.45
CA GLU A 257 -1.61 -7.00 4.99
C GLU A 257 -2.10 -6.96 6.43
N GLN A 258 -1.21 -7.25 7.38
CA GLN A 258 -1.56 -7.11 8.78
C GLN A 258 -1.81 -5.63 9.04
N VAL A 259 -3.08 -5.25 9.15
CA VAL A 259 -3.43 -3.96 9.74
C VAL A 259 -3.03 -4.08 11.19
N GLY A 260 -1.91 -3.46 11.56
CA GLY A 260 -1.53 -3.37 12.96
C GLY A 260 -2.73 -2.90 13.76
N GLY A 261 -2.94 -3.50 14.94
CA GLY A 261 -4.02 -3.05 15.81
C GLY A 261 -3.92 -1.53 15.89
N ARG A 262 -5.03 -0.82 15.70
CA ARG A 262 -5.06 0.66 15.62
C ARG A 262 -4.45 1.36 16.86
N ALA A 263 -4.17 0.60 17.92
CA ALA A 263 -3.47 1.03 19.13
C ALA A 263 -1.93 0.99 19.03
N ASP A 264 -1.37 0.27 18.06
CA ASP A 264 0.07 0.00 17.90
C ASP A 264 0.71 0.84 16.78
N ILE A 265 -0.06 1.68 16.07
CA ILE A 265 0.47 2.76 15.19
C ILE A 265 0.96 3.94 16.07
N MET A 266 1.58 3.62 17.20
CA MET A 266 2.23 4.55 18.09
C MET A 266 3.68 4.69 17.58
N GLN A 267 3.96 5.86 16.99
CA GLN A 267 5.26 6.44 16.67
C GLN A 267 6.49 5.52 16.74
N GLY A 268 6.96 5.08 15.57
CA GLY A 268 8.31 4.55 15.40
C GLY A 268 8.44 3.03 15.43
N GLU A 269 7.35 2.29 15.65
CA GLU A 269 7.34 0.85 15.40
C GLU A 269 7.41 0.58 13.89
N PRO A 270 8.29 -0.31 13.42
CA PRO A 270 8.41 -0.66 12.01
C PRO A 270 7.09 -1.19 11.48
N ASP A 271 6.82 -0.99 10.18
CA ASP A 271 5.65 -1.56 9.53
C ASP A 271 5.58 -3.06 9.82
N LEU A 272 4.38 -3.56 10.15
CA LEU A 272 4.23 -4.98 10.44
C LEU A 272 4.57 -5.82 9.21
N PRO A 273 5.24 -6.96 9.39
CA PRO A 273 5.54 -7.85 8.28
C PRO A 273 4.24 -8.31 7.61
N LEU A 274 4.25 -8.31 6.28
CA LEU A 274 3.23 -8.95 5.48
C LEU A 274 3.37 -10.47 5.61
N VAL A 275 2.26 -11.20 5.54
CA VAL A 275 2.29 -12.67 5.55
C VAL A 275 1.73 -13.19 4.25
N ILE A 276 2.50 -13.98 3.52
CA ILE A 276 1.96 -14.74 2.39
C ILE A 276 1.62 -16.16 2.82
N PHE A 277 0.47 -16.64 2.36
CA PHE A 277 0.08 -18.04 2.38
C PHE A 277 0.05 -18.54 0.93
N PHE A 278 0.76 -19.62 0.70
CA PHE A 278 0.87 -20.32 -0.57
C PHE A 278 0.21 -21.69 -0.43
N SER A 279 -0.63 -22.06 -1.39
CA SER A 279 -1.00 -23.46 -1.59
C SER A 279 -0.97 -23.83 -3.06
N GLN A 280 -0.51 -25.04 -3.34
CA GLN A 280 -0.44 -25.62 -4.67
C GLN A 280 -1.05 -27.01 -4.66
N TYR A 281 -1.97 -27.24 -5.59
CA TYR A 281 -2.44 -28.57 -5.95
C TYR A 281 -1.61 -29.11 -7.10
N THR A 282 -0.99 -30.28 -6.91
CA THR A 282 -0.11 -30.90 -7.90
C THR A 282 -0.08 -32.43 -7.73
N PHE A 283 0.84 -33.11 -8.42
CA PHE A 283 1.01 -34.56 -8.40
C PHE A 283 2.44 -34.94 -8.00
N ASP A 284 2.61 -36.08 -7.34
CA ASP A 284 3.93 -36.66 -7.13
C ASP A 284 4.47 -37.38 -8.38
N SER A 285 5.69 -37.91 -8.27
CA SER A 285 6.34 -38.72 -9.31
C SER A 285 5.58 -40.00 -9.68
N GLU A 286 4.56 -40.39 -8.90
CA GLU A 286 3.69 -41.53 -9.12
C GLU A 286 2.28 -41.11 -9.59
N PHE A 287 2.10 -39.84 -9.99
CA PHE A 287 0.85 -39.22 -10.44
C PHE A 287 -0.28 -39.22 -9.40
N ARG A 288 0.05 -39.29 -8.11
CA ARG A 288 -0.93 -39.17 -7.04
C ARG A 288 -1.13 -37.71 -6.69
N PRO A 289 -2.38 -37.27 -6.49
CA PRO A 289 -2.66 -35.89 -6.12
C PRO A 289 -2.09 -35.57 -4.74
N MET A 290 -1.50 -34.39 -4.59
CA MET A 290 -0.99 -33.88 -3.33
C MET A 290 -1.17 -32.37 -3.19
N TRP A 291 -1.08 -31.90 -1.94
CA TRP A 291 -1.10 -30.49 -1.58
C TRP A 291 0.25 -30.08 -1.02
N LEU A 292 0.79 -29.02 -1.59
CA LEU A 292 1.94 -28.30 -1.09
C LEU A 292 1.46 -26.98 -0.50
N VAL A 293 1.98 -26.61 0.67
CA VAL A 293 1.62 -25.35 1.34
C VAL A 293 2.88 -24.66 1.84
N GLY A 294 2.85 -23.35 1.94
CA GLY A 294 3.95 -22.57 2.51
C GLY A 294 3.43 -21.27 3.06
N ASN A 295 4.15 -20.69 4.01
CA ASN A 295 3.92 -19.32 4.44
C ASN A 295 5.21 -18.70 4.91
N VAL A 296 5.33 -17.39 4.73
CA VAL A 296 6.49 -16.62 5.19
C VAL A 296 6.05 -15.20 5.51
N GLU A 297 6.69 -14.61 6.52
CA GLU A 297 6.63 -13.19 6.80
C GLU A 297 7.65 -12.46 5.90
N PHE A 298 7.27 -11.31 5.36
CA PHE A 298 8.13 -10.51 4.51
C PHE A 298 7.89 -9.02 4.74
N GLU A 299 8.93 -8.23 4.49
CA GLU A 299 8.84 -6.78 4.63
C GLU A 299 7.88 -6.20 3.57
N PRO A 300 7.04 -5.23 3.93
CA PRO A 300 6.35 -4.42 2.94
C PRO A 300 7.35 -3.88 1.90
N GLY A 301 6.95 -3.78 0.64
CA GLY A 301 7.86 -3.32 -0.42
C GLY A 301 8.65 -4.42 -1.13
N ALA A 302 8.82 -5.61 -0.52
CA ALA A 302 9.55 -6.69 -1.14
C ALA A 302 8.89 -7.11 -2.47
N SER A 303 9.64 -7.01 -3.56
CA SER A 303 9.21 -7.43 -4.89
C SER A 303 9.50 -8.92 -5.18
N GLU A 304 10.27 -9.55 -4.30
CA GLU A 304 10.72 -10.94 -4.38
C GLU A 304 10.72 -11.56 -2.97
N ILE A 305 10.14 -12.75 -2.83
CA ILE A 305 10.12 -13.49 -1.57
C ILE A 305 10.32 -14.98 -1.80
N THR A 306 11.05 -15.63 -0.89
CA THR A 306 11.23 -17.09 -0.88
C THR A 306 10.40 -17.72 0.23
N ILE A 307 9.50 -18.63 -0.17
CA ILE A 307 8.56 -19.34 0.67
C ILE A 307 9.06 -20.77 0.87
N PRO A 308 9.30 -21.23 2.11
CA PRO A 308 9.54 -22.64 2.37
C PRO A 308 8.24 -23.42 2.09
N VAL A 309 8.35 -24.49 1.30
CA VAL A 309 7.20 -25.30 0.89
C VAL A 309 7.20 -26.62 1.66
N ALA A 310 6.05 -26.95 2.23
CA ALA A 310 5.81 -28.16 2.99
C ALA A 310 4.72 -29.03 2.34
N ARG A 311 4.94 -30.35 2.36
CA ARG A 311 3.90 -31.35 2.08
C ARG A 311 3.07 -31.56 3.35
N VAL A 312 1.76 -31.57 3.19
CA VAL A 312 0.81 -31.85 4.28
C VAL A 312 0.21 -33.23 4.10
N SER A 313 0.30 -34.09 5.11
CA SER A 313 -0.20 -35.47 5.05
C SER A 313 -0.86 -35.92 6.35
N ASN A 314 -1.56 -37.05 6.30
CA ASN A 314 -1.99 -37.81 7.47
C ASN A 314 -2.89 -37.07 8.50
N GLY A 315 -3.50 -35.94 8.14
CA GLY A 315 -4.44 -35.20 8.97
C GLY A 315 -5.91 -35.59 8.72
N GLU A 316 -6.77 -35.29 9.67
CA GLU A 316 -8.22 -35.46 9.54
C GLU A 316 -8.91 -34.11 9.32
N PHE A 317 -9.77 -34.03 8.30
CA PHE A 317 -10.59 -32.83 8.09
C PHE A 317 -11.56 -32.64 9.26
N ARG A 318 -11.36 -31.56 10.03
CA ARG A 318 -12.10 -31.28 11.28
C ARG A 318 -12.08 -32.43 12.30
N GLY A 319 -11.10 -33.33 12.20
CA GLY A 319 -10.91 -34.43 13.14
C GLY A 319 -9.98 -34.06 14.28
N SER A 320 -9.64 -35.05 15.11
CA SER A 320 -8.73 -34.86 16.25
C SER A 320 -7.27 -35.03 15.88
N LYS A 321 -6.98 -35.68 14.73
CA LYS A 321 -5.63 -35.87 14.25
C LYS A 321 -5.15 -34.65 13.45
N LEU A 322 -4.16 -33.95 14.00
CA LEU A 322 -3.44 -32.89 13.31
C LEU A 322 -2.69 -33.44 12.10
N ALA A 323 -2.60 -32.65 11.03
CA ALA A 323 -1.83 -33.01 9.86
C ALA A 323 -0.31 -32.94 10.13
N GLU A 324 0.41 -33.92 9.61
CA GLU A 324 1.87 -33.93 9.55
C GLU A 324 2.32 -32.94 8.48
N ARG A 325 3.44 -32.25 8.74
CA ARG A 325 4.05 -31.29 7.82
C ARG A 325 5.53 -31.61 7.66
N GLU A 326 5.99 -31.63 6.42
CA GLU A 326 7.37 -31.90 6.05
C GLU A 326 7.81 -30.84 5.06
N THR A 327 8.85 -30.06 5.36
CA THR A 327 9.42 -29.12 4.38
C THR A 327 10.12 -29.91 3.28
N VAL A 328 9.68 -29.70 2.05
CA VAL A 328 10.05 -30.51 0.88
C VAL A 328 10.62 -29.67 -0.27
N GLY A 329 10.77 -28.37 -0.07
CA GLY A 329 11.31 -27.48 -1.08
C GLY A 329 11.12 -26.01 -0.73
N SER A 330 11.27 -25.17 -1.76
CA SER A 330 11.01 -23.75 -1.66
C SER A 330 10.47 -23.21 -2.98
N VAL A 331 9.79 -22.07 -2.88
CA VAL A 331 9.29 -21.30 -4.02
C VAL A 331 9.73 -19.87 -3.84
N THR A 332 10.35 -19.27 -4.86
CA THR A 332 10.57 -17.84 -4.94
C THR A 332 9.53 -17.23 -5.87
N LEU A 333 8.79 -16.25 -5.34
CA LEU A 333 7.85 -15.46 -6.12
C LEU A 333 8.47 -14.09 -6.39
N THR A 334 8.53 -13.70 -7.66
CA THR A 334 8.94 -12.36 -8.08
C THR A 334 7.78 -11.71 -8.83
N SER A 335 7.33 -10.54 -8.38
CA SER A 335 6.28 -9.81 -9.08
C SER A 335 6.85 -8.89 -10.14
N LYS A 336 6.43 -9.12 -11.39
CA LYS A 336 6.65 -8.19 -12.50
C LYS A 336 5.49 -7.20 -12.56
N ASN A 337 4.28 -7.74 -12.53
CA ASN A 337 3.08 -6.95 -12.35
C ASN A 337 1.97 -7.71 -11.62
N CYS A 338 0.86 -7.03 -11.35
CA CYS A 338 -0.28 -7.58 -10.61
C CYS A 338 -0.91 -8.84 -11.23
N ASN A 339 -0.64 -9.14 -12.51
CA ASN A 339 -1.14 -10.31 -13.23
C ASN A 339 -0.04 -11.26 -13.70
N ASP A 340 1.22 -10.97 -13.36
CA ASP A 340 2.39 -11.69 -13.85
C ASP A 340 3.41 -11.89 -12.73
N LEU A 341 3.41 -13.11 -12.19
CA LEU A 341 4.41 -13.55 -11.22
C LEU A 341 5.36 -14.53 -11.89
N THR A 342 6.64 -14.39 -11.58
CA THR A 342 7.62 -15.46 -11.83
C THR A 342 7.64 -16.37 -10.61
N PHE A 343 7.63 -17.68 -10.88
CA PHE A 343 7.58 -18.77 -9.91
C PHE A 343 8.80 -19.65 -10.12
N ASP A 344 9.81 -19.45 -9.30
CA ASP A 344 11.00 -20.30 -9.27
C ASP A 344 10.83 -21.32 -8.16
N TYR A 345 10.89 -22.61 -8.48
CA TYR A 345 10.67 -23.67 -7.52
C TYR A 345 11.86 -24.62 -7.43
N ASP A 346 12.10 -25.16 -6.24
CA ASP A 346 12.95 -26.31 -6.02
C ASP A 346 12.20 -27.35 -5.19
N TYR A 347 11.78 -28.42 -5.87
CA TYR A 347 11.10 -29.59 -5.33
C TYR A 347 11.93 -30.85 -5.51
N SER A 348 13.26 -30.72 -5.56
CA SER A 348 14.18 -31.83 -5.75
C SER A 348 14.05 -32.91 -4.67
N ALA A 349 13.69 -32.53 -3.43
CA ALA A 349 13.45 -33.49 -2.34
C ALA A 349 12.23 -34.41 -2.58
N LEU A 350 11.28 -33.98 -3.43
CA LEU A 350 10.15 -34.80 -3.88
C LEU A 350 10.46 -35.59 -5.16
N GLY A 351 11.65 -35.40 -5.75
CA GLY A 351 11.97 -35.93 -7.07
C GLY A 351 11.26 -35.22 -8.22
N LEU A 352 10.71 -34.02 -7.99
CA LEU A 352 10.03 -33.20 -9.02
C LEU A 352 10.98 -32.20 -9.70
N GLY A 353 12.22 -32.09 -9.22
CA GLY A 353 13.25 -31.20 -9.76
C GLY A 353 13.06 -29.74 -9.38
N ALA A 354 13.75 -28.86 -10.10
CA ALA A 354 13.70 -27.42 -9.94
C ALA A 354 13.46 -26.74 -11.29
N GLY A 355 12.85 -25.56 -11.29
CA GLY A 355 12.53 -24.85 -12.52
C GLY A 355 11.99 -23.44 -12.27
N SER A 356 11.70 -22.76 -13.38
CA SER A 356 11.09 -21.43 -13.40
C SER A 356 9.87 -21.46 -14.30
N ALA A 357 8.80 -20.81 -13.87
CA ALA A 357 7.58 -20.70 -14.63
C ALA A 357 6.93 -19.32 -14.45
N ARG A 358 6.16 -18.92 -15.45
CA ARG A 358 5.29 -17.75 -15.36
C ARG A 358 3.93 -18.18 -14.81
N MET A 359 3.48 -17.53 -13.75
CA MET A 359 2.14 -17.68 -13.22
C MET A 359 1.23 -16.60 -13.81
N GLN A 360 0.07 -17.03 -14.28
CA GLN A 360 -1.00 -16.16 -14.79
C GLN A 360 -2.22 -16.31 -13.90
N ARG A 361 -2.88 -15.19 -13.63
CA ARG A 361 -4.10 -15.18 -12.83
C ARG A 361 -5.24 -15.81 -13.62
N LEU A 362 -6.02 -16.70 -12.99
CA LEU A 362 -7.10 -17.42 -13.68
C LEU A 362 -8.29 -16.53 -14.06
N PHE A 363 -8.44 -15.41 -13.38
CA PHE A 363 -9.47 -14.42 -13.66
C PHE A 363 -8.89 -13.03 -13.41
N SER A 364 -9.28 -12.09 -14.26
CA SER A 364 -9.17 -10.66 -13.98
C SER A 364 -10.31 -10.26 -13.05
N LEU A 365 -10.37 -10.82 -11.84
CA LEU A 365 -11.27 -10.26 -10.83
C LEU A 365 -10.61 -9.00 -10.30
N GLU A 366 -11.34 -7.91 -10.43
CA GLU A 366 -11.16 -6.70 -9.66
C GLU A 366 -11.38 -7.02 -8.18
N ILE A 367 -10.37 -7.56 -7.50
CA ILE A 367 -10.46 -7.75 -6.05
C ILE A 367 -10.42 -6.36 -5.43
N ALA A 368 -11.49 -6.02 -4.69
CA ALA A 368 -11.76 -4.68 -4.16
C ALA A 368 -11.95 -3.60 -5.23
N GLY A 369 -12.61 -3.94 -6.35
CA GLY A 369 -13.04 -2.94 -7.35
C GLY A 369 -11.89 -2.28 -8.11
N TYR A 370 -10.68 -2.84 -8.09
CA TYR A 370 -9.52 -2.34 -8.81
C TYR A 370 -9.08 -3.27 -9.92
N ASP A 371 -9.03 -2.74 -11.15
CA ASP A 371 -8.40 -3.45 -12.25
C ASP A 371 -6.89 -3.51 -11.99
N CYS A 372 -6.34 -4.74 -12.01
CA CYS A 372 -4.90 -4.98 -12.00
C CYS A 372 -4.29 -4.78 -13.40
N ARG A 373 -5.10 -4.39 -14.39
CA ARG A 373 -4.65 -4.08 -15.74
C ARG A 373 -4.11 -2.66 -15.84
N ASP A 374 -3.02 -2.56 -16.58
CA ASP A 374 -2.52 -1.33 -17.17
C ASP A 374 -3.65 -0.58 -17.90
N TYR A 375 -3.63 0.75 -17.84
CA TYR A 375 -4.59 1.63 -18.49
C TYR A 375 -4.77 1.27 -19.98
N ASP A 376 -3.68 0.90 -20.65
CA ASP A 376 -3.67 0.57 -22.08
C ASP A 376 -4.44 -0.71 -22.41
N ALA A 377 -4.35 -1.73 -21.54
CA ALA A 377 -5.12 -2.97 -21.71
C ALA A 377 -6.64 -2.78 -21.48
N ARG A 378 -7.03 -1.69 -20.79
CA ARG A 378 -8.44 -1.28 -20.67
C ARG A 378 -8.95 -0.57 -21.92
N VAL A 379 -8.10 0.20 -22.61
CA VAL A 379 -8.48 0.87 -23.86
C VAL A 379 -8.71 -0.16 -24.95
N GLU A 380 -7.80 -1.13 -25.12
CA GLU A 380 -7.94 -2.19 -26.14
C GLU A 380 -9.22 -3.03 -25.93
N ALA A 381 -9.55 -3.41 -24.70
CA ALA A 381 -10.73 -4.22 -24.41
C ALA A 381 -12.08 -3.49 -24.56
N ASN A 382 -12.08 -2.16 -24.70
CA ASN A 382 -13.28 -1.35 -24.90
C ASN A 382 -13.38 -0.73 -26.31
N THR A 383 -12.41 -1.01 -27.19
CA THR A 383 -12.41 -0.57 -28.58
C THR A 383 -12.80 -1.64 -29.59
N ASP A 384 -13.06 -2.86 -29.13
CA ASP A 384 -13.74 -3.94 -29.86
C ASP A 384 -15.18 -4.09 -29.34
#